data_AF-A0A4Y2TPA6-F1
#
_entry.id   AF-A0A4Y2TPA6-F1
#
_cell.length_a   1.000
_cell.length_b   1.000
_cell.length_c   1.000
_cell.angle_alpha   90.00
_cell.angle_beta   90.00
_cell.angle_gamma   90.00
#
_symmetry.space_group_name_H-M   'P 1'
#
loop_
_entity.id
_entity.type
_entity.pdbx_description
1 polymer ?
#
loop_
_entity_poly.entity_id
_entity_poly.type
_entity_poly.pdbx_seq_one_letter_code
_entity_poly.pdbx_strand_id
1 'polypeptide(L)'
;MNCAFVPTLEDIAIRRVAQLLYNDPELSRFSECEPYGQPTTEWKELVNEKVSKLFLTAPLQRRLFVTVRSHSFWIRQFYALHHKFSYIGARRCQCLKRVLQNSYLWPSDGSSDKAKIVDSLVRDQRINAVFRFILACEFMREQGINPCRIPHIPLIREIWSQLSRSAKVRAYSDCVRYKVNSIVLELLAENL
;
A
#
# COMPACT_ATOMS: atom_id res chain seq x y z
N MET A 1 -4.37 2.49 -30.11
CA MET A 1 -3.06 1.84 -29.84
C MET A 1 -2.76 2.01 -28.36
N ASN A 2 -2.58 0.92 -27.60
CA ASN A 2 -2.14 0.98 -26.22
C ASN A 2 -0.62 1.12 -26.21
N CYS A 3 -0.09 2.35 -26.15
CA CYS A 3 1.33 2.57 -25.93
C CYS A 3 1.65 2.24 -24.47
N ALA A 4 2.17 1.04 -24.22
CA ALA A 4 2.71 0.69 -22.91
C ALA A 4 3.98 1.51 -22.65
N PHE A 5 4.06 2.13 -21.47
CA PHE A 5 5.28 2.81 -21.03
C PHE A 5 6.39 1.76 -20.83
N VAL A 6 7.53 1.95 -21.50
CA VAL A 6 8.73 1.13 -21.32
C VAL A 6 9.71 1.92 -20.44
N PRO A 7 10.03 1.45 -19.22
CA PRO A 7 10.96 2.14 -18.34
C PRO A 7 12.36 2.27 -18.95
N THR A 8 13.01 3.41 -18.73
CA THR A 8 14.42 3.59 -19.11
C THR A 8 15.35 2.85 -18.13
N LEU A 9 16.61 2.63 -18.53
CA LEU A 9 17.63 2.11 -17.60
C LEU A 9 17.79 3.00 -16.36
N GLU A 10 17.67 4.31 -16.55
CA GLU A 10 17.71 5.27 -15.45
C GLU A 10 16.53 5.08 -14.48
N ASP A 11 15.31 4.86 -14.99
CA ASP A 11 14.14 4.55 -14.16
C ASP A 11 14.34 3.28 -13.33
N ILE A 12 14.88 2.23 -13.96
CA ILE A 12 15.17 0.96 -13.30
C ILE A 12 16.22 1.16 -12.21
N ALA A 13 17.32 1.86 -12.51
CA ALA A 13 18.38 2.15 -11.55
C ALA A 13 17.87 2.97 -10.36
N ILE A 14 17.12 4.05 -10.61
CA ILE A 14 16.53 4.89 -9.55
C ILE A 14 15.61 4.05 -8.64
N ARG A 15 14.79 3.17 -9.22
CA ARG A 15 13.92 2.28 -8.45
C ARG A 15 14.72 1.29 -7.59
N ARG A 16 15.78 0.69 -8.12
CA ARG A 16 16.67 -0.19 -7.36
C ARG A 16 17.36 0.53 -6.21
N VAL A 17 17.83 1.76 -6.44
CA VAL A 17 18.42 2.59 -5.38
C VAL A 17 17.37 2.95 -4.32
N ALA A 18 16.16 3.32 -4.73
CA ALA A 18 15.06 3.59 -3.81
C ALA A 18 14.73 2.35 -2.96
N GLN A 19 14.70 1.15 -3.55
CA GLN A 19 14.53 -0.12 -2.84
C GLN A 19 15.59 -0.31 -1.77
N LEU A 20 16.86 -0.07 -2.10
CA LEU A 20 17.97 -0.18 -1.14
C LEU A 20 17.82 0.82 0.01
N LEU A 21 17.43 2.06 -0.29
CA LEU A 21 17.13 3.06 0.73
C LEU A 21 15.99 2.62 1.66
N TYR A 22 14.96 1.92 1.16
CA TYR A 22 13.90 1.39 2.03
C TYR A 22 14.33 0.24 2.93
N ASN A 23 15.31 -0.54 2.48
CA ASN A 23 15.87 -1.62 3.28
C ASN A 23 16.82 -1.09 4.37
N ASP A 24 17.14 0.21 4.37
CA ASP A 24 17.85 0.86 5.46
C ASP A 24 16.99 0.81 6.75
N PRO A 25 17.53 0.28 7.87
CA PRO A 25 16.77 0.13 9.10
C PRO A 25 16.22 1.43 9.70
N GLU A 26 16.91 2.56 9.50
CA GLU A 26 16.47 3.85 10.03
C GLU A 26 15.26 4.34 9.23
N LEU A 27 15.35 4.32 7.90
CA LEU A 27 14.25 4.72 7.01
C LEU A 27 13.03 3.80 7.16
N SER A 28 13.24 2.49 7.36
CA SER A 28 12.16 1.54 7.63
C SER A 28 11.41 1.92 8.91
N ARG A 29 12.12 2.13 10.03
CA ARG A 29 11.50 2.48 11.32
C ARG A 29 10.63 3.74 11.24
N PHE A 30 11.11 4.79 10.59
CA PHE A 30 10.31 6.00 10.39
C PHE A 30 9.04 5.74 9.55
N SER A 31 9.12 4.86 8.55
CA SER A 31 7.98 4.53 7.70
C SER A 31 6.93 3.67 8.41
N GLU A 32 7.34 2.91 9.43
CA GLU A 32 6.48 2.01 10.21
C GLU A 32 5.79 2.73 11.38
N CYS A 33 6.45 3.71 11.99
CA CYS A 33 5.98 4.36 13.22
C CYS A 33 5.19 5.66 13.00
N GLU A 34 5.19 6.23 11.80
CA GLU A 34 4.54 7.52 11.57
C GLU A 34 3.03 7.42 11.31
N PRO A 35 2.22 8.33 11.90
CA PRO A 35 0.79 8.38 11.66
C PRO A 35 0.47 8.77 10.20
N TYR A 36 -0.76 8.44 9.79
CA TYR A 36 -1.31 8.75 8.47
C TYR A 36 -1.24 10.27 8.19
N GLY A 37 -0.39 10.69 7.25
CA GLY A 37 -0.21 12.12 6.96
C GLY A 37 0.92 12.46 5.99
N GLN A 38 1.21 13.76 5.87
CA GLN A 38 2.35 14.25 5.11
C GLN A 38 3.66 13.79 5.77
N PRO A 39 4.73 13.57 4.97
CA PRO A 39 6.04 13.27 5.54
C PRO A 39 6.49 14.37 6.49
N THR A 40 6.91 13.93 7.68
CA THR A 40 7.53 14.78 8.70
C THR A 40 8.79 15.45 8.15
N THR A 41 9.23 16.51 8.81
CA THR A 41 10.48 17.19 8.46
C THR A 41 11.66 16.24 8.66
N GLU A 42 11.65 15.48 9.76
CA GLU A 42 12.66 14.49 10.14
C GLU A 42 12.84 13.41 9.07
N TRP A 43 11.74 12.88 8.52
CA TRP A 43 11.84 11.89 7.45
C TRP A 43 12.43 12.49 6.16
N LYS A 44 12.05 13.72 5.82
CA LYS A 44 12.59 14.40 4.62
C LYS A 44 14.09 14.64 4.77
N GLU A 45 14.53 15.09 5.95
CA GLU A 45 15.93 15.30 6.27
C GLU A 45 16.71 14.00 6.19
N LEU A 46 16.22 12.91 6.77
CA LEU A 46 16.85 11.59 6.70
C LEU A 46 16.98 11.09 5.26
N VAL A 47 15.94 11.21 4.44
CA VAL A 47 16.03 10.82 3.02
C VAL A 47 17.03 11.70 2.26
N ASN A 48 17.03 13.01 2.50
CA ASN A 48 17.99 13.93 1.88
C ASN A 48 19.43 13.59 2.27
N GLU A 49 19.67 13.29 3.54
CA GLU A 49 20.98 12.85 4.04
C GLU A 49 21.43 11.58 3.32
N LYS A 50 20.56 10.56 3.23
CA LYS A 50 20.90 9.28 2.57
C LYS A 50 21.10 9.44 1.07
N VAL A 51 20.27 10.26 0.39
CA VAL A 51 20.38 10.52 -1.05
C VAL A 51 21.64 11.33 -1.39
N SER A 52 22.02 12.31 -0.58
CA SER A 52 23.21 13.14 -0.84
C SER A 52 24.51 12.34 -0.77
N LYS A 53 24.56 11.30 0.07
CA LYS A 53 25.69 10.35 0.19
C LYS A 53 25.91 9.47 -1.04
N LEU A 54 24.98 9.46 -2.01
CA LEU A 54 25.07 8.63 -3.22
C LEU A 54 25.88 9.28 -4.35
N PHE A 55 26.38 10.51 -4.16
CA PHE A 55 27.17 11.26 -5.16
C PHE A 55 26.52 11.35 -6.56
N LEU A 56 25.19 11.28 -6.61
CA LEU A 56 24.42 11.39 -7.85
C LEU A 56 24.36 12.84 -8.34
N THR A 57 24.17 13.04 -9.65
CA THR A 57 23.89 14.37 -10.21
C THR A 57 22.57 14.93 -9.67
N ALA A 58 22.43 16.26 -9.59
CA ALA A 58 21.22 16.90 -9.06
C ALA A 58 19.90 16.46 -9.74
N PRO A 59 19.84 16.22 -11.07
CA PRO A 59 18.64 15.65 -11.69
C PRO A 59 18.30 14.24 -11.17
N LEU A 60 19.30 13.37 -11.01
CA LEU A 60 19.12 12.02 -10.49
C LEU A 60 18.69 12.02 -9.01
N GLN A 61 19.30 12.87 -8.19
CA GLN A 61 18.91 13.05 -6.80
C GLN A 61 17.43 13.46 -6.68
N ARG A 62 16.98 14.42 -7.49
CA ARG A 62 15.58 14.86 -7.50
C ARG A 62 14.63 13.74 -7.90
N ARG A 63 14.94 12.98 -8.97
CA ARG A 63 14.11 11.84 -9.40
C ARG A 63 14.07 10.74 -8.34
N LEU A 64 15.21 10.45 -7.70
CA LEU A 64 15.30 9.48 -6.63
C LEU A 64 14.46 9.92 -5.42
N PHE A 65 14.57 11.18 -5.01
CA PHE A 65 13.77 11.74 -3.91
C PHE A 65 12.26 11.62 -4.17
N VAL A 66 11.81 11.99 -5.37
CA VAL A 66 10.39 11.85 -5.78
C VAL A 66 9.96 10.38 -5.74
N THR A 67 10.80 9.48 -6.23
CA THR A 67 10.54 8.04 -6.24
C THR A 67 10.42 7.51 -4.83
N VAL A 68 11.40 7.77 -3.96
CA VAL A 68 11.38 7.40 -2.55
C VAL A 68 10.11 7.95 -1.91
N ARG A 69 9.89 9.27 -1.93
CA ARG A 69 8.68 9.89 -1.35
C ARG A 69 7.36 9.24 -1.78
N SER A 70 7.23 8.88 -3.06
CA SER A 70 6.02 8.19 -3.53
C SER A 70 5.84 6.81 -2.90
N HIS A 71 6.91 6.02 -2.79
CA HIS A 71 6.86 4.67 -2.22
C HIS A 71 6.71 4.69 -0.70
N SER A 72 7.34 5.62 0.03
CA SER A 72 7.17 5.72 1.49
C SER A 72 5.73 6.05 1.84
N PHE A 73 5.09 6.91 1.07
CA PHE A 73 3.68 7.24 1.27
C PHE A 73 2.82 5.96 1.27
N TRP A 74 3.05 5.05 0.31
CA TRP A 74 2.33 3.76 0.24
C TRP A 74 2.60 2.87 1.44
N ILE A 75 3.87 2.72 1.82
CA ILE A 75 4.26 1.92 2.98
C ILE A 75 3.55 2.47 4.22
N ARG A 76 3.71 3.77 4.49
CA ARG A 76 3.10 4.45 5.63
C ARG A 76 1.59 4.30 5.65
N GLN A 77 0.94 4.46 4.50
CA GLN A 77 -0.49 4.25 4.39
C GLN A 77 -0.90 2.83 4.77
N PHE A 78 -0.19 1.82 4.27
CA PHE A 78 -0.47 0.43 4.63
C PHE A 78 -0.25 0.16 6.12
N TYR A 79 0.86 0.63 6.69
CA TYR A 79 1.14 0.49 8.13
C TYR A 79 0.12 1.25 8.97
N ALA A 80 -0.24 2.46 8.60
CA ALA A 80 -1.25 3.26 9.30
C ALA A 80 -2.63 2.60 9.25
N LEU A 81 -3.05 2.06 8.09
CA LEU A 81 -4.27 1.25 8.00
C LEU A 81 -4.16 0.04 8.92
N HIS A 82 -3.04 -0.69 8.87
CA HIS A 82 -2.84 -1.84 9.73
C HIS A 82 -2.92 -1.51 11.23
N HIS A 83 -2.28 -0.42 11.68
CA HIS A 83 -2.33 0.04 13.06
C HIS A 83 -3.73 0.53 13.47
N LYS A 84 -4.41 1.24 12.58
CA LYS A 84 -5.80 1.69 12.77
C LYS A 84 -6.74 0.50 12.98
N PHE A 85 -6.49 -0.61 12.29
CA PHE A 85 -7.24 -1.85 12.45
C PHE A 85 -6.48 -2.89 13.29
N SER A 86 -5.69 -2.44 14.27
CA SER A 86 -4.80 -3.28 15.09
C SER A 86 -5.48 -4.44 15.81
N TYR A 87 -6.79 -4.37 16.07
CA TYR A 87 -7.56 -5.47 16.64
C TYR A 87 -7.74 -6.66 15.68
N ILE A 88 -7.55 -6.48 14.37
CA ILE A 88 -7.47 -7.57 13.38
C ILE A 88 -6.23 -8.44 13.62
N GLY A 89 -5.18 -7.84 14.18
CA GLY A 89 -3.93 -8.49 14.56
C GLY A 89 -3.85 -8.72 16.06
N ALA A 90 -4.66 -9.64 16.60
CA ALA A 90 -4.42 -10.17 17.95
C ALA A 90 -2.97 -10.72 18.04
N ARG A 91 -2.08 -9.94 18.66
CA ARG A 91 -0.71 -10.19 19.14
C ARG A 91 0.34 -10.81 18.20
N ARG A 92 0.04 -11.30 16.99
CA ARG A 92 1.03 -11.97 16.10
C ARG A 92 0.74 -11.85 14.59
N CYS A 93 0.14 -10.76 14.10
CA CYS A 93 0.00 -10.61 12.64
C CYS A 93 1.38 -10.50 11.97
N GLN A 94 1.65 -11.41 11.03
CA GLN A 94 2.84 -11.38 10.16
C GLN A 94 2.62 -10.54 8.89
N CYS A 95 1.45 -9.93 8.74
CA CYS A 95 1.07 -9.09 7.61
C CYS A 95 2.08 -7.94 7.39
N LEU A 96 2.77 -7.49 8.45
CA LEU A 96 3.82 -6.47 8.41
C LEU A 96 5.26 -7.03 8.35
N LYS A 97 5.48 -8.37 8.40
CA LYS A 97 6.82 -8.95 8.30
C LYS A 97 7.33 -8.90 6.85
N ARG A 98 7.77 -7.70 6.43
CA ARG A 98 8.42 -7.42 5.14
C ARG A 98 7.65 -7.87 3.89
N VAL A 99 6.36 -8.18 4.00
CA VAL A 99 5.51 -8.57 2.86
C VAL A 99 5.53 -7.47 1.79
N LEU A 100 5.36 -6.21 2.21
CA LEU A 100 5.48 -5.04 1.33
C LEU A 100 6.88 -4.85 0.74
N GLN A 101 7.90 -4.93 1.59
CA GLN A 101 9.30 -4.69 1.22
C GLN A 101 9.83 -5.73 0.24
N ASN A 102 9.40 -6.99 0.40
CA ASN A 102 9.94 -8.12 -0.36
C ASN A 102 9.12 -8.45 -1.62
N SER A 103 7.80 -8.22 -1.62
CA SER A 103 6.93 -8.81 -2.65
C SER A 103 6.25 -7.79 -3.56
N TYR A 104 6.04 -6.53 -3.14
CA TYR A 104 5.03 -5.69 -3.80
C TYR A 104 5.48 -4.30 -4.23
N LEU A 105 6.57 -3.76 -3.69
CA LEU A 105 7.01 -2.41 -4.09
C LEU A 105 7.82 -2.38 -5.40
N TRP A 106 8.27 -3.54 -5.90
CA TRP A 106 9.26 -3.62 -6.97
C TRP A 106 8.96 -4.77 -7.96
N PRO A 107 7.88 -4.68 -8.76
CA PRO A 107 7.72 -5.62 -9.86
C PRO A 107 8.94 -5.55 -10.80
N SER A 108 9.36 -6.72 -11.29
CA SER A 108 10.56 -6.87 -12.11
C SER A 108 10.51 -6.07 -13.41
N ASP A 109 9.30 -5.73 -13.87
CA ASP A 109 9.06 -4.91 -15.06
C ASP A 109 9.28 -3.41 -14.84
N GLY A 110 9.59 -2.97 -13.61
CA GLY A 110 9.83 -1.57 -13.30
C GLY A 110 8.59 -0.69 -13.39
N SER A 111 7.39 -1.24 -13.52
CA SER A 111 6.13 -0.48 -13.53
C SER A 111 5.61 -0.30 -12.10
N SER A 112 5.45 0.92 -11.59
CA SER A 112 4.73 1.14 -10.33
C SER A 112 3.23 1.23 -10.61
N ASP A 113 2.63 0.12 -11.02
CA ASP A 113 1.18 0.05 -11.16
C ASP A 113 0.56 -0.18 -9.78
N LYS A 114 0.10 0.90 -9.17
CA LYS A 114 -0.55 0.88 -7.85
C LYS A 114 -1.69 -0.15 -7.80
N ALA A 115 -2.44 -0.32 -8.90
CA ALA A 115 -3.53 -1.28 -8.95
C ALA A 115 -3.02 -2.71 -8.87
N LYS A 116 -1.92 -3.03 -9.56
CA LYS A 116 -1.26 -4.34 -9.45
C LYS A 116 -0.70 -4.60 -8.05
N ILE A 117 -0.10 -3.60 -7.42
CA ILE A 117 0.44 -3.71 -6.06
C ILE A 117 -0.69 -4.07 -5.09
N VAL A 118 -1.80 -3.34 -5.15
CA VAL A 118 -2.96 -3.63 -4.29
C VAL A 118 -3.59 -4.96 -4.64
N ASP A 119 -3.82 -5.29 -5.91
CA ASP A 119 -4.35 -6.61 -6.30
C ASP A 119 -3.49 -7.75 -5.73
N SER A 120 -2.16 -7.58 -5.79
CA SER A 120 -1.23 -8.58 -5.26
C SER A 120 -1.28 -8.68 -3.72
N LEU A 121 -1.41 -7.56 -3.00
CA LEU A 121 -1.61 -7.55 -1.55
C LEU A 121 -2.95 -8.19 -1.14
N VAL A 122 -4.01 -7.86 -1.88
CA VAL A 122 -5.37 -8.35 -1.65
C VAL A 122 -5.50 -9.86 -1.92
N ARG A 123 -4.62 -10.43 -2.76
CA ARG A 123 -4.52 -11.87 -3.03
C ARG A 123 -3.55 -12.63 -2.11
N ASP A 124 -2.67 -11.94 -1.38
CA ASP A 124 -1.66 -12.58 -0.55
C ASP A 124 -2.25 -13.26 0.68
N GLN A 125 -2.40 -14.59 0.65
CA GLN A 125 -2.99 -15.36 1.74
C GLN A 125 -2.21 -15.30 3.07
N ARG A 126 -0.97 -14.78 3.07
CA ARG A 126 -0.21 -14.49 4.30
C ARG A 126 -0.78 -13.29 5.06
N ILE A 127 -1.54 -12.43 4.37
CA ILE A 127 -2.22 -11.28 4.95
C ILE A 127 -3.61 -11.72 5.44
N ASN A 128 -3.96 -11.29 6.66
CA ASN A 128 -5.26 -11.59 7.26
C ASN A 128 -6.42 -11.19 6.33
N ALA A 129 -7.39 -12.10 6.11
CA ALA A 129 -8.49 -11.88 5.19
C ALA A 129 -9.32 -10.61 5.48
N VAL A 130 -9.54 -10.27 6.75
CA VAL A 130 -10.23 -9.03 7.14
C VAL A 130 -9.40 -7.80 6.74
N PHE A 131 -8.09 -7.87 6.92
CA PHE A 131 -7.21 -6.78 6.51
C PHE A 131 -7.11 -6.66 4.98
N ARG A 132 -7.06 -7.78 4.25
CA ARG A 132 -7.12 -7.80 2.77
C ARG A 132 -8.41 -7.15 2.27
N PHE A 133 -9.52 -7.47 2.91
CA PHE A 133 -10.82 -6.86 2.62
C PHE A 133 -10.77 -5.34 2.79
N ILE A 134 -10.35 -4.86 3.96
CA ILE A 134 -10.25 -3.42 4.24
C ILE A 134 -9.31 -2.71 3.28
N LEU A 135 -8.17 -3.31 2.95
CA LEU A 135 -7.20 -2.76 2.01
C LEU A 135 -7.84 -2.55 0.63
N ALA A 136 -8.58 -3.54 0.13
CA ALA A 136 -9.27 -3.46 -1.15
C ALA A 136 -10.30 -2.32 -1.14
N CYS A 137 -11.05 -2.16 -0.04
CA CYS A 137 -12.06 -1.11 0.09
C CYS A 137 -11.46 0.29 0.15
N GLU A 138 -10.36 0.48 0.91
CA GLU A 138 -9.65 1.76 1.02
C GLU A 138 -9.03 2.18 -0.31
N PHE A 139 -8.43 1.24 -1.03
CA PHE A 139 -7.82 1.54 -2.33
C PHE A 139 -8.85 1.94 -3.39
N MET A 140 -10.01 1.26 -3.41
CA MET A 140 -11.11 1.65 -4.29
C MET A 140 -11.55 3.10 -4.08
N ARG A 141 -11.51 3.59 -2.84
CA ARG A 141 -11.85 4.98 -2.53
C ARG A 141 -10.84 5.96 -3.13
N GLU A 142 -9.55 5.66 -3.06
CA GLU A 142 -8.50 6.57 -3.53
C GLU A 142 -8.43 6.73 -5.04
N GLN A 143 -8.77 5.69 -5.80
CA GLN A 143 -8.69 5.80 -7.26
C GLN A 143 -9.78 6.71 -7.85
N GLY A 144 -10.77 7.16 -7.07
CA GLY A 144 -11.90 7.96 -7.56
C GLY A 144 -12.68 7.24 -8.66
N ILE A 145 -12.49 5.92 -8.79
CA ILE A 145 -13.03 5.14 -9.90
C ILE A 145 -14.52 4.96 -9.66
N ASN A 146 -15.29 5.29 -10.68
CA ASN A 146 -16.71 5.03 -10.74
C ASN A 146 -16.97 3.54 -10.45
N PRO A 147 -17.82 3.20 -9.45
CA PRO A 147 -18.19 1.83 -9.06
C PRO A 147 -18.45 0.86 -10.21
N CYS A 148 -18.98 1.35 -11.34
CA CYS A 148 -19.34 0.53 -12.50
C CYS A 148 -18.16 0.07 -13.36
N ARG A 149 -16.93 0.56 -13.14
CA ARG A 149 -15.71 0.15 -13.88
C ARG A 149 -14.65 -0.45 -12.99
N ILE A 150 -15.04 -1.01 -11.85
CA ILE A 150 -14.09 -1.50 -10.85
C ILE A 150 -13.78 -2.98 -11.13
N PRO A 151 -12.60 -3.32 -11.68
CA PRO A 151 -12.19 -4.71 -11.90
C PRO A 151 -12.05 -5.51 -10.59
N HIS A 152 -12.08 -4.84 -9.44
CA HIS A 152 -11.87 -5.44 -8.12
C HIS A 152 -13.16 -5.82 -7.36
N ILE A 153 -14.38 -5.49 -7.83
CA ILE A 153 -15.62 -5.91 -7.15
C ILE A 153 -15.70 -7.44 -6.98
N PRO A 154 -15.38 -8.26 -8.01
CA PRO A 154 -15.35 -9.71 -7.86
C PRO A 154 -14.38 -10.17 -6.77
N LEU A 155 -13.19 -9.54 -6.69
CA LEU A 155 -12.17 -9.86 -5.69
C LEU A 155 -12.62 -9.49 -4.27
N ILE A 156 -13.29 -8.36 -4.10
CA ILE A 156 -13.87 -7.96 -2.80
C ILE A 156 -14.94 -8.95 -2.36
N ARG A 157 -15.83 -9.36 -3.28
CA ARG A 157 -16.86 -10.37 -3.00
C ARG A 157 -16.22 -11.72 -2.66
N GLU A 158 -15.18 -12.12 -3.38
CA GLU A 158 -14.43 -13.33 -3.11
C GLU A 158 -13.86 -13.32 -1.69
N ILE A 159 -13.17 -12.24 -1.30
CA ILE A 159 -12.60 -12.13 0.05
C ILE A 159 -13.68 -12.07 1.11
N TRP A 160 -14.77 -11.33 0.85
CA TRP A 160 -15.91 -11.27 1.75
C TRP A 160 -16.51 -12.65 2.00
N SER A 161 -16.61 -13.49 0.97
CA SER A 161 -17.12 -14.86 1.09
C SER A 161 -16.22 -15.75 1.98
N GLN A 162 -14.92 -15.45 2.06
CA GLN A 162 -13.96 -16.16 2.92
C GLN A 162 -14.08 -15.76 4.40
N LEU A 163 -14.77 -14.66 4.73
CA LEU A 163 -14.90 -14.19 6.10
C LEU A 163 -16.00 -14.95 6.87
N SER A 164 -15.69 -15.36 8.10
CA SER A 164 -16.72 -15.84 9.03
C SER A 164 -17.75 -14.75 9.32
N ARG A 165 -18.97 -15.13 9.72
CA ARG A 165 -20.03 -14.16 10.06
C ARG A 165 -19.58 -13.10 11.06
N SER A 166 -18.88 -13.52 12.13
CA SER A 166 -18.36 -12.58 13.13
C SER A 166 -17.31 -11.63 12.56
N ALA A 167 -16.48 -12.10 11.62
CA ALA A 167 -15.49 -11.26 10.94
C ALA A 167 -16.13 -10.27 9.97
N LYS A 168 -17.19 -10.69 9.25
CA LYS A 168 -18.01 -9.82 8.40
C LYS A 168 -18.64 -8.68 9.18
N VAL A 169 -19.30 -8.98 10.31
CA VAL A 169 -19.94 -7.97 11.16
C VAL A 169 -18.92 -6.93 11.66
N ARG A 170 -17.74 -7.39 12.10
CA ARG A 170 -16.65 -6.48 12.50
C ARG A 170 -16.19 -5.62 11.33
N ALA A 171 -15.76 -6.25 10.23
CA ALA A 171 -15.31 -5.56 9.03
C ALA A 171 -16.31 -4.51 8.53
N TYR A 172 -17.61 -4.84 8.54
CA TYR A 172 -18.68 -3.91 8.19
C TYR A 172 -18.77 -2.74 9.16
N SER A 173 -18.82 -3.01 10.47
CA SER A 173 -18.87 -1.95 11.50
C SER A 173 -17.71 -0.98 11.38
N ASP A 174 -16.51 -1.51 11.09
CA ASP A 174 -15.32 -0.70 10.87
C ASP A 174 -15.40 0.10 9.57
N CYS A 175 -15.84 -0.52 8.48
CA CYS A 175 -16.08 0.19 7.22
C CYS A 175 -17.07 1.37 7.41
N VAL A 176 -18.16 1.16 8.15
CA VAL A 176 -19.12 2.22 8.50
C VAL A 176 -18.45 3.31 9.35
N ARG A 177 -17.79 2.93 10.45
CA ARG A 177 -17.13 3.86 11.38
C ARG A 177 -16.13 4.75 10.67
N TYR A 178 -15.40 4.22 9.70
CA TYR A 178 -14.37 4.95 8.97
C TYR A 178 -14.83 5.52 7.64
N LYS A 179 -16.15 5.50 7.36
CA LYS A 179 -16.76 6.04 6.14
C LYS A 179 -16.10 5.47 4.87
N VAL A 180 -15.81 4.17 4.91
CA VAL A 180 -15.37 3.41 3.74
C VAL A 180 -16.53 3.40 2.74
N ASN A 181 -16.18 3.53 1.45
CA ASN A 181 -17.08 3.76 0.31
C ASN A 181 -18.51 3.16 0.47
N SER A 182 -19.54 4.01 0.39
CA SER A 182 -20.96 3.65 0.60
C SER A 182 -21.44 2.51 -0.30
N ILE A 183 -20.89 2.41 -1.50
CA ILE A 183 -21.27 1.37 -2.48
C ILE A 183 -20.76 0.00 -2.04
N VAL A 184 -19.59 -0.04 -1.42
CA VAL A 184 -19.10 -1.28 -0.84
C VAL A 184 -20.02 -1.66 0.31
N LEU A 185 -20.39 -0.73 1.19
CA LEU A 185 -21.30 -1.02 2.31
C LEU A 185 -22.66 -1.57 1.86
N GLU A 186 -23.25 -1.02 0.79
CA GLU A 186 -24.49 -1.54 0.20
C GLU A 186 -24.33 -2.99 -0.28
N LEU A 187 -23.23 -3.30 -0.99
CA LEU A 187 -22.93 -4.66 -1.45
C LEU A 187 -22.70 -5.68 -0.32
N LEU A 188 -22.25 -5.23 0.85
CA LEU A 188 -22.02 -6.11 2.01
C LEU A 188 -23.29 -6.33 2.83
N ALA A 189 -24.19 -5.34 2.86
CA ALA A 189 -25.43 -5.39 3.65
C ALA A 189 -26.37 -6.52 3.21
N GLU A 190 -26.34 -6.88 1.93
CA GLU A 190 -27.13 -7.98 1.37
C GLU A 190 -26.74 -9.38 1.90
N ASN A 191 -25.62 -9.50 2.64
CA ASN A 191 -25.00 -10.79 3.00
C ASN A 191 -24.53 -10.91 4.47
N LEU A 192 -25.07 -10.11 5.40
CA LEU A 192 -24.78 -10.12 6.86
C LEU A 192 -25.84 -10.89 7.67
#